data_AF-A0A9N9T5B1-F1
#
_entry.id   AF-A0A9N9T5B1-F1
#
_cell.length_a   1.000
_cell.length_b   1.000
_cell.length_c   1.000
_cell.angle_alpha   90.00
_cell.angle_beta   90.00
_cell.angle_gamma   90.00
#
_symmetry.space_group_name_H-M   'P 1'
#
loop_
_entity.id
_entity.type
_entity.pdbx_description
1 polymer ?
#
loop_
_entity_poly.entity_id
_entity_poly.type
_entity_poly.pdbx_seq_one_letter_code
_entity_poly.pdbx_strand_id
1 'polypeptide(L)'
;MSILEVLIILAGYTTVLFLDHEVDINKETCNSIGGPGTFSKLTQLQHNLPHCVDEHSKGIPINKINVAKIPIYHTSCLGRKAISGCYQPLISASKQCLNITESYLVDIWQNMDKDLIAYTCENEDKVHKYAKEYTAECMNEGILKIQEKCLGLNSNPMSPIRDISQVSCKKLEDAEDCIVDTLSNHCSQDITDVVVSVIKILKTNACSYAPKHRSRRSLHRVVRQLAMSDKMDRIEEHLKTKCIKNGLESKKLEDNVLKMKNCIKEKPIFFVPKHIYIKHIDGCTKEVIKMLKACLPEKYKYLPQLIFNVFDSMISFMYDDFTLISSELTPCLPKLKSEESTTEYNECNRKVTDIVEDELVDTKEKFCERYIHLNECFIAQVKKQCSPSKELTKFEQDYMNAVKRPCE
;
A
#
# COMPACT_ATOMS: atom_id res chain seq x y z
N MET A 1 -21.00 9.26 21.76
CA MET A 1 -19.60 9.65 21.54
C MET A 1 -19.47 10.02 20.07
N SER A 2 -19.37 11.30 19.74
CA SER A 2 -19.28 11.74 18.33
C SER A 2 -17.90 11.48 17.75
N ILE A 3 -17.73 11.39 16.42
CA ILE A 3 -16.41 11.28 15.78
C ILE A 3 -15.46 12.37 16.26
N LEU A 4 -15.91 13.55 16.67
CA LEU A 4 -15.00 14.59 17.16
C LEU A 4 -14.58 14.37 18.62
N GLU A 5 -15.48 13.99 19.51
CA GLU A 5 -15.09 13.53 20.85
C GLU A 5 -14.20 12.30 20.77
N VAL A 6 -14.51 11.39 19.85
CA VAL A 6 -13.75 10.20 19.52
C VAL A 6 -12.39 10.64 18.98
N LEU A 7 -12.24 11.39 17.88
CA LEU A 7 -10.95 11.86 17.33
C LEU A 7 -10.08 12.62 18.34
N ILE A 8 -10.69 13.43 19.20
CA ILE A 8 -9.97 14.24 20.19
C ILE A 8 -9.60 13.39 21.44
N ILE A 9 -10.43 12.41 21.86
CA ILE A 9 -10.08 11.41 22.91
C ILE A 9 -9.13 10.32 22.37
N LEU A 10 -9.24 10.01 21.07
CA LEU A 10 -8.53 8.94 20.37
C LEU A 10 -7.09 9.34 20.04
N ALA A 11 -6.77 10.63 19.93
CA ALA A 11 -5.40 11.12 19.73
C ALA A 11 -4.38 10.69 20.84
N GLY A 12 -4.81 9.94 21.85
CA GLY A 12 -3.93 9.18 22.75
C GLY A 12 -4.27 7.69 22.92
N TYR A 13 -5.47 7.24 22.52
CA TYR A 13 -6.00 5.89 22.77
C TYR A 13 -6.20 5.02 21.52
N THR A 14 -6.10 5.58 20.30
CA THR A 14 -6.55 4.86 19.10
C THR A 14 -5.67 3.69 18.71
N THR A 15 -4.36 3.72 18.95
CA THR A 15 -3.52 2.64 18.41
C THR A 15 -3.81 1.29 19.04
N VAL A 16 -4.20 1.31 20.32
CA VAL A 16 -4.58 0.09 21.04
C VAL A 16 -5.94 -0.38 20.58
N LEU A 17 -6.92 0.54 20.48
CA LEU A 17 -8.28 0.19 20.06
C LEU A 17 -8.35 -0.28 18.59
N PHE A 18 -7.54 0.28 17.69
CA PHE A 18 -7.42 -0.19 16.32
C PHE A 18 -6.89 -1.63 16.26
N LEU A 19 -5.91 -1.95 17.11
CA LEU A 19 -5.32 -3.30 17.20
C LEU A 19 -6.22 -4.29 17.95
N ASP A 20 -7.02 -3.84 18.91
CA ASP A 20 -7.89 -4.70 19.74
C ASP A 20 -9.27 -4.95 19.15
N HIS A 21 -9.82 -4.03 18.34
CA HIS A 21 -11.20 -4.14 17.84
C HIS A 21 -11.33 -4.21 16.32
N GLU A 22 -10.41 -3.64 15.53
CA GLU A 22 -10.60 -3.52 14.08
C GLU A 22 -9.73 -4.47 13.25
N VAL A 23 -8.56 -4.85 13.75
CA VAL A 23 -7.72 -5.85 13.10
C VAL A 23 -7.79 -7.15 13.89
N ASP A 24 -8.52 -8.12 13.37
CA ASP A 24 -8.55 -9.48 13.92
C ASP A 24 -7.19 -10.16 13.63
N ILE A 25 -6.16 -9.76 14.38
CA ILE A 25 -4.80 -10.29 14.27
C ILE A 25 -4.83 -11.71 14.84
N ASN A 26 -5.24 -12.65 14.00
CA ASN A 26 -5.18 -14.05 14.38
C ASN A 26 -3.73 -14.55 14.30
N LYS A 27 -3.40 -15.51 15.16
CA LYS A 27 -2.06 -16.09 15.28
C LYS A 27 -1.55 -16.70 13.97
N GLU A 28 -2.41 -17.30 13.16
CA GLU A 28 -2.04 -17.94 11.91
C GLU A 28 -1.60 -16.92 10.86
N THR A 29 -2.42 -15.88 10.64
CA THR A 29 -2.15 -14.78 9.72
C THR A 29 -0.89 -14.04 10.13
N CYS A 30 -0.75 -13.67 11.41
CA CYS A 30 0.43 -12.94 11.86
C CYS A 30 1.72 -13.77 11.70
N ASN A 31 1.71 -15.07 12.07
CA ASN A 31 2.90 -15.90 11.89
C ASN A 31 3.17 -16.25 10.41
N SER A 32 2.13 -16.27 9.57
CA SER A 32 2.28 -16.47 8.12
C SER A 32 2.89 -15.26 7.42
N ILE A 33 2.55 -14.04 7.86
CA ILE A 33 3.06 -12.79 7.26
C ILE A 33 4.40 -12.40 7.88
N GLY A 34 4.46 -12.30 9.20
CA GLY A 34 5.62 -11.80 9.95
C GLY A 34 6.62 -12.87 10.37
N GLY A 35 6.34 -14.15 10.10
CA GLY A 35 7.19 -15.28 10.47
C GLY A 35 6.92 -15.87 11.87
N PRO A 36 7.52 -17.03 12.18
CA PRO A 36 7.29 -17.71 13.46
C PRO A 36 7.71 -16.84 14.66
N GLY A 37 6.80 -16.67 15.62
CA GLY A 37 7.07 -15.97 16.88
C GLY A 37 6.66 -14.50 16.88
N THR A 38 6.30 -13.93 15.73
CA THR A 38 5.84 -12.54 15.62
C THR A 38 4.57 -12.29 16.42
N PHE A 39 3.63 -13.25 16.39
CA PHE A 39 2.43 -13.15 17.22
C PHE A 39 2.75 -13.17 18.72
N SER A 40 3.65 -14.04 19.17
CA SER A 40 4.06 -14.12 20.58
C SER A 40 4.74 -12.83 21.04
N LYS A 41 5.57 -12.22 20.20
CA LYS A 41 6.17 -10.91 20.47
C LYS A 41 5.12 -9.82 20.60
N LEU A 42 4.12 -9.81 19.72
CA LEU A 42 3.00 -8.86 19.78
C LEU A 42 2.23 -8.99 21.10
N THR A 43 1.86 -10.21 21.49
CA THR A 43 1.17 -10.49 22.76
C THR A 43 1.99 -10.03 23.97
N GLN A 44 3.30 -10.28 23.97
CA GLN A 44 4.18 -9.82 25.05
C GLN A 44 4.23 -8.30 25.14
N LEU A 45 4.34 -7.60 24.00
CA LEU A 45 4.33 -6.14 23.95
C LEU A 45 3.00 -5.58 24.45
N GLN A 46 1.87 -6.20 24.07
CA GLN A 46 0.54 -5.81 24.54
C GLN A 46 0.40 -6.00 26.05
N HIS A 47 0.93 -7.09 26.61
CA HIS A 47 0.91 -7.33 28.06
C HIS A 47 1.75 -6.32 28.84
N ASN A 48 2.89 -5.89 28.29
CA ASN A 48 3.80 -4.94 28.94
C ASN A 48 3.36 -3.48 28.79
N LEU A 49 2.47 -3.19 27.85
CA LEU A 49 2.08 -1.83 27.50
C LEU A 49 1.47 -1.05 28.68
N PRO A 50 0.52 -1.59 29.47
CA PRO A 50 -0.03 -0.89 30.64
C PRO A 50 1.05 -0.47 31.63
N HIS A 51 2.01 -1.36 31.92
CA HIS A 51 3.11 -1.06 32.84
C HIS A 51 3.98 0.10 32.33
N CYS A 52 4.31 0.12 31.03
CA CYS A 52 5.08 1.21 30.43
C CYS A 52 4.34 2.54 30.53
N VAL A 53 3.04 2.56 30.23
CA VAL A 53 2.20 3.75 30.32
C VAL A 53 2.08 4.24 31.77
N ASP A 54 1.88 3.32 32.73
CA ASP A 54 1.81 3.64 34.15
C ASP A 54 3.12 4.24 34.67
N GLU A 55 4.27 3.68 34.28
CA GLU A 55 5.58 4.18 34.69
C GLU A 55 5.83 5.62 34.19
N HIS A 56 5.46 5.91 32.95
CA HIS A 56 5.62 7.25 32.36
C HIS A 56 4.51 8.24 32.74
N SER A 57 3.43 7.77 33.36
CA SER A 57 2.35 8.62 33.85
C SER A 57 2.44 8.93 35.35
N LYS A 58 3.30 8.22 36.10
CA LYS A 58 3.67 8.56 37.49
C LYS A 58 4.27 9.97 37.55
N GLY A 59 3.56 10.88 38.22
CA GLY A 59 3.93 12.29 38.34
C GLY A 59 3.03 13.24 37.54
N ILE A 60 2.17 12.68 36.67
CA ILE A 60 1.06 13.41 36.09
C ILE A 60 -0.14 13.26 37.06
N PRO A 61 -0.78 14.35 37.52
CA PRO A 61 -1.92 14.25 38.44
C PRO A 61 -3.18 13.68 37.74
N ILE A 62 -3.28 12.35 37.69
CA ILE A 62 -4.42 11.60 37.11
C ILE A 62 -5.64 11.58 38.05
N ASN A 63 -5.47 11.85 39.35
CA ASN A 63 -6.50 11.64 40.38
C ASN A 63 -7.68 12.64 40.40
N LYS A 64 -7.96 13.35 39.30
CA LYS A 64 -9.19 14.14 39.10
C LYS A 64 -9.81 13.93 37.71
N ILE A 65 -9.65 12.76 37.12
CA ILE A 65 -10.36 12.41 35.87
C ILE A 65 -11.80 12.01 36.19
N ASN A 66 -12.63 13.03 36.40
CA ASN A 66 -14.05 12.90 36.14
C ASN A 66 -14.18 12.87 34.61
N VAL A 67 -14.60 11.74 34.04
CA VAL A 67 -14.74 11.50 32.59
C VAL A 67 -15.60 12.57 31.89
N ALA A 68 -16.33 13.37 32.67
CA ALA A 68 -17.13 14.50 32.20
C ALA A 68 -16.41 15.85 32.03
N LYS A 69 -15.13 16.05 32.46
CA LYS A 69 -14.47 17.38 32.35
C LYS A 69 -12.96 17.36 32.12
N ILE A 70 -12.53 17.32 30.85
CA ILE A 70 -11.35 18.03 30.30
C ILE A 70 -9.94 17.87 30.97
N PRO A 71 -9.46 16.71 31.49
CA PRO A 71 -8.08 16.60 32.02
C PRO A 71 -7.15 15.76 31.12
N ILE A 72 -7.66 15.20 30.02
CA ILE A 72 -6.90 14.30 29.14
C ILE A 72 -5.85 15.08 28.32
N TYR A 73 -6.11 16.35 27.98
CA TYR A 73 -5.30 17.16 27.05
C TYR A 73 -3.99 17.71 27.64
N HIS A 74 -4.03 18.23 28.86
CA HIS A 74 -2.85 18.85 29.47
C HIS A 74 -1.79 17.77 29.84
N THR A 75 -2.28 16.59 30.19
CA THR A 75 -1.50 15.37 30.47
C THR A 75 -0.82 14.84 29.21
N SER A 76 -1.51 14.86 28.07
CA SER A 76 -1.02 14.27 26.83
C SER A 76 0.08 15.10 26.15
N CYS A 77 0.16 16.41 26.36
CA CYS A 77 1.25 17.23 25.81
C CYS A 77 2.59 17.06 26.56
N LEU A 78 2.55 17.00 27.91
CA LEU A 78 3.75 16.84 28.73
C LEU A 78 4.28 15.39 28.77
N GLY A 79 3.38 14.40 28.76
CA GLY A 79 3.73 12.96 28.76
C GLY A 79 3.97 12.36 27.36
N ARG A 80 3.74 13.13 26.28
CA ARG A 80 3.65 12.63 24.90
C ARG A 80 4.81 11.73 24.48
N LYS A 81 6.03 12.26 24.60
CA LYS A 81 7.23 11.61 24.06
C LYS A 81 7.48 10.29 24.78
N ALA A 82 7.21 10.26 26.07
CA ALA A 82 7.36 9.08 26.91
C ALA A 82 6.29 8.02 26.60
N ILE A 83 5.01 8.41 26.57
CA ILE A 83 3.88 7.50 26.28
C ILE A 83 3.95 6.97 24.84
N SER A 84 4.27 7.81 23.85
CA SER A 84 4.45 7.35 22.46
C SER A 84 5.57 6.31 22.34
N GLY A 85 6.62 6.44 23.15
CA GLY A 85 7.70 5.46 23.24
C GLY A 85 7.24 4.06 23.66
N CYS A 86 6.17 3.97 24.47
CA CYS A 86 5.55 2.70 24.86
C CYS A 86 4.80 2.01 23.71
N TYR A 87 4.12 2.79 22.87
CA TYR A 87 3.30 2.25 21.78
C TYR A 87 4.11 1.89 20.53
N GLN A 88 5.20 2.61 20.23
CA GLN A 88 5.98 2.39 19.00
C GLN A 88 6.46 0.94 18.79
N PRO A 89 6.95 0.21 19.81
CA PRO A 89 7.30 -1.20 19.67
C PRO A 89 6.10 -2.06 19.27
N LEU A 90 4.93 -1.84 19.90
CA LEU A 90 3.70 -2.58 19.60
C LEU A 90 3.24 -2.32 18.17
N ILE A 91 3.27 -1.06 17.72
CA ILE A 91 2.92 -0.67 16.36
C ILE A 91 3.86 -1.28 15.33
N SER A 92 5.17 -1.25 15.62
CA SER A 92 6.18 -1.82 14.74
C SER A 92 6.05 -3.33 14.63
N ALA A 93 5.65 -4.00 15.72
CA ALA A 93 5.37 -5.43 15.72
C ALA A 93 4.04 -5.75 15.01
N SER A 94 3.00 -4.96 15.21
CA SER A 94 1.69 -5.21 14.58
C SER A 94 1.77 -5.06 13.07
N LYS A 95 2.51 -4.08 12.55
CA LYS A 95 2.77 -3.93 11.10
C LYS A 95 3.34 -5.19 10.44
N GLN A 96 4.09 -6.01 11.17
CA GLN A 96 4.61 -7.28 10.65
C GLN A 96 3.53 -8.36 10.51
N CYS A 97 2.42 -8.22 11.22
CA CYS A 97 1.24 -9.07 11.07
C CYS A 97 0.27 -8.56 9.98
N LEU A 98 0.49 -7.37 9.44
CA LEU A 98 -0.41 -6.69 8.50
C LEU A 98 0.05 -6.88 7.06
N ASN A 99 -0.90 -6.89 6.12
CA ASN A 99 -0.54 -6.76 4.71
C ASN A 99 -0.05 -5.33 4.40
N ILE A 100 0.56 -5.12 3.23
CA ILE A 100 1.14 -3.81 2.86
C ILE A 100 0.10 -2.69 2.93
N THR A 101 -1.15 -2.94 2.50
CA THR A 101 -2.22 -1.92 2.55
C THR A 101 -2.61 -1.60 3.99
N GLU A 102 -2.72 -2.60 4.86
CA GLU A 102 -3.04 -2.41 6.28
C GLU A 102 -1.89 -1.74 7.04
N SER A 103 -0.65 -2.19 6.84
CA SER A 103 0.54 -1.54 7.41
C SER A 103 0.60 -0.07 7.00
N TYR A 104 0.24 0.21 5.76
CA TYR A 104 0.16 1.56 5.25
C TYR A 104 -0.94 2.41 5.90
N LEU A 105 -2.11 1.82 6.16
CA LEU A 105 -3.17 2.50 6.94
C LEU A 105 -2.68 2.84 8.36
N VAL A 106 -1.86 1.98 8.97
CA VAL A 106 -1.24 2.28 10.27
C VAL A 106 -0.28 3.47 10.17
N ASP A 107 0.52 3.59 9.10
CA ASP A 107 1.38 4.78 8.87
C ASP A 107 0.57 6.08 8.76
N ILE A 108 -0.50 6.05 7.96
CA ILE A 108 -1.42 7.20 7.82
C ILE A 108 -1.96 7.59 9.18
N TRP A 109 -2.44 6.60 9.93
CA TRP A 109 -3.00 6.80 11.25
C TRP A 109 -1.98 7.39 12.23
N GLN A 110 -0.74 6.88 12.26
CA GLN A 110 0.32 7.43 13.10
C GLN A 110 0.64 8.90 12.78
N ASN A 111 0.59 9.28 11.50
CA ASN A 111 0.81 10.67 11.10
C ASN A 111 -0.38 11.58 11.47
N MET A 112 -1.62 11.10 11.28
CA MET A 112 -2.82 11.81 11.76
C MET A 112 -2.74 12.06 13.26
N ASP A 113 -2.45 11.03 14.04
CA ASP A 113 -2.30 11.10 15.49
C ASP A 113 -1.21 12.11 15.88
N LYS A 114 -0.05 12.04 15.21
CA LYS A 114 1.05 12.97 15.44
C LYS A 114 0.65 14.43 15.20
N ASP A 115 -0.03 14.71 14.10
CA ASP A 115 -0.41 16.08 13.73
C ASP A 115 -1.58 16.60 14.58
N LEU A 116 -2.54 15.75 14.92
CA LEU A 116 -3.64 16.10 15.83
C LEU A 116 -3.13 16.45 17.22
N ILE A 117 -2.19 15.67 17.77
CA ILE A 117 -1.58 15.98 19.06
C ILE A 117 -0.78 17.29 18.96
N ALA A 118 0.01 17.49 17.89
CA ALA A 118 0.77 18.73 17.72
C ALA A 118 -0.14 19.95 17.71
N TYR A 119 -1.20 19.91 16.90
CA TYR A 119 -2.22 20.97 16.85
C TYR A 119 -2.86 21.21 18.23
N THR A 120 -3.23 20.14 18.94
CA THR A 120 -3.84 20.23 20.27
C THR A 120 -2.91 20.91 21.28
N CYS A 121 -1.62 20.57 21.26
CA CYS A 121 -0.63 21.16 22.16
C CYS A 121 -0.29 22.62 21.81
N GLU A 122 -0.26 22.97 20.52
CA GLU A 122 -0.03 24.35 20.07
C GLU A 122 -1.24 25.25 20.30
N ASN A 123 -2.45 24.67 20.40
CA ASN A 123 -3.71 25.39 20.54
C ASN A 123 -4.46 25.02 21.83
N GLU A 124 -3.74 24.70 22.90
CA GLU A 124 -4.31 24.17 24.14
C GLU A 124 -5.47 25.03 24.67
N ASP A 125 -5.29 26.36 24.73
CA ASP A 125 -6.32 27.28 25.20
C ASP A 125 -7.61 27.22 24.37
N LYS A 126 -7.49 27.13 23.04
CA LYS A 126 -8.65 27.04 22.13
C LYS A 126 -9.37 25.71 22.28
N VAL A 127 -8.62 24.61 22.38
CA VAL A 127 -9.20 23.27 22.57
C VAL A 127 -9.86 23.16 23.95
N HIS A 128 -9.26 23.76 24.98
CA HIS A 128 -9.83 23.80 26.32
C HIS A 128 -11.10 24.65 26.38
N LYS A 129 -11.14 25.76 25.64
CA LYS A 129 -12.34 26.59 25.47
C LYS A 129 -13.45 25.81 24.76
N TYR A 130 -13.14 25.14 23.65
CA TYR A 130 -14.07 24.23 22.95
C TYR A 130 -14.71 23.23 23.91
N ALA A 131 -13.91 22.56 24.74
CA ALA A 131 -14.42 21.54 25.65
C ALA A 131 -15.28 22.11 26.80
N LYS A 132 -15.19 23.40 27.11
CA LYS A 132 -16.03 24.08 28.11
C LYS A 132 -17.33 24.65 27.55
N GLU A 133 -17.28 25.19 26.33
CA GLU A 133 -18.37 25.95 25.72
C GLU A 133 -19.33 25.09 24.89
N TYR A 134 -19.09 23.80 24.86
CA TYR A 134 -19.87 22.86 24.08
C TYR A 134 -21.32 22.72 24.58
N THR A 135 -22.28 22.93 23.66
CA THR A 135 -23.72 22.79 23.93
C THR A 135 -24.27 21.47 23.37
N ALA A 136 -25.35 20.97 23.95
CA ALA A 136 -26.06 19.79 23.43
C ALA A 136 -26.58 20.00 22.00
N GLU A 137 -26.92 21.24 21.63
CA GLU A 137 -27.31 21.60 20.27
C GLU A 137 -26.13 21.46 19.30
N CYS A 138 -24.97 22.06 19.62
CA CYS A 138 -23.77 21.92 18.80
C CYS A 138 -23.34 20.46 18.63
N MET A 139 -23.52 19.62 19.65
CA MET A 139 -23.31 18.17 19.55
C MET A 139 -24.20 17.50 18.53
N ASN A 140 -25.51 17.61 18.75
CA ASN A 140 -26.48 16.78 18.07
C ASN A 140 -26.75 17.30 16.66
N GLU A 141 -26.90 18.62 16.52
CA GLU A 141 -27.25 19.25 15.25
C GLU A 141 -26.04 19.71 14.45
N GLY A 142 -24.90 19.95 15.11
CA GLY A 142 -23.62 20.25 14.46
C GLY A 142 -22.80 18.98 14.22
N ILE A 143 -22.10 18.51 15.25
CA ILE A 143 -21.04 17.51 15.13
C ILE A 143 -21.53 16.14 14.67
N LEU A 144 -22.59 15.60 15.26
CA LEU A 144 -23.13 14.30 14.86
C LEU A 144 -23.73 14.36 13.45
N LYS A 145 -24.39 15.47 13.13
CA LYS A 145 -25.04 15.68 11.83
C LYS A 145 -24.05 15.79 10.68
N ILE A 146 -22.83 16.28 10.91
CA ILE A 146 -21.73 16.23 9.93
C ILE A 146 -21.47 14.81 9.44
N GLN A 147 -21.47 13.83 10.34
CA GLN A 147 -21.12 12.45 10.00
C GLN A 147 -22.10 11.90 8.96
N GLU A 148 -23.39 12.08 9.23
CA GLU A 148 -24.47 11.61 8.38
C GLU A 148 -24.59 12.46 7.11
N LYS A 149 -24.69 13.78 7.27
CA LYS A 149 -25.01 14.73 6.19
C LYS A 149 -23.84 14.99 5.25
N CYS A 150 -22.64 15.20 5.79
CA CYS A 150 -21.48 15.64 5.01
C CYS A 150 -20.57 14.48 4.60
N LEU A 151 -20.40 13.47 5.47
CA LEU A 151 -19.49 12.35 5.22
C LEU A 151 -20.21 11.08 4.73
N GLY A 152 -21.54 11.00 4.89
CA GLY A 152 -22.33 9.83 4.51
C GLY A 152 -21.96 8.59 5.34
N LEU A 153 -21.47 8.80 6.56
CA LEU A 153 -21.12 7.73 7.50
C LEU A 153 -22.37 7.35 8.29
N ASN A 154 -22.62 6.04 8.40
CA ASN A 154 -23.66 5.56 9.30
C ASN A 154 -23.30 5.93 10.74
N SER A 155 -24.29 6.29 11.54
CA SER A 155 -24.19 6.80 12.91
C SER A 155 -23.65 5.79 13.95
N ASN A 156 -22.96 4.73 13.54
CA ASN A 156 -22.29 3.81 14.45
C ASN A 156 -20.90 4.37 14.82
N PRO A 157 -20.71 4.89 16.05
CA PRO A 157 -19.49 5.60 16.45
C PRO A 157 -18.25 4.72 16.61
N MET A 158 -18.40 3.39 16.50
CA MET A 158 -17.32 2.41 16.72
C MET A 158 -16.55 1.96 15.46
N SER A 159 -17.00 2.30 14.24
CA SER A 159 -16.31 1.93 12.98
C SER A 159 -15.76 3.10 12.11
N PRO A 160 -15.61 4.35 12.61
CA PRO A 160 -15.44 5.50 11.72
C PRO A 160 -14.09 5.55 11.02
N ILE A 161 -13.03 4.93 11.54
CA ILE A 161 -11.67 5.09 11.00
C ILE A 161 -11.49 4.29 9.71
N ARG A 162 -11.95 3.04 9.72
CA ARG A 162 -11.99 2.22 8.50
C ARG A 162 -12.84 2.90 7.42
N ASP A 163 -13.96 3.49 7.81
CA ASP A 163 -14.85 4.16 6.87
C ASP A 163 -14.24 5.48 6.37
N ILE A 164 -13.59 6.28 7.22
CA ILE A 164 -12.84 7.50 6.85
C ILE A 164 -11.69 7.17 5.89
N SER A 165 -10.97 6.06 6.10
CA SER A 165 -9.92 5.63 5.16
C SER A 165 -10.47 5.24 3.78
N GLN A 166 -11.77 4.92 3.70
CA GLN A 166 -12.49 4.64 2.46
C GLN A 166 -13.15 5.88 1.84
N VAL A 167 -13.26 6.99 2.58
CA VAL A 167 -13.75 8.25 2.04
C VAL A 167 -12.71 8.78 1.05
N SER A 168 -13.10 8.88 -0.21
CA SER A 168 -12.24 9.44 -1.25
C SER A 168 -11.87 10.89 -0.92
N CYS A 169 -10.67 11.33 -1.27
CA CYS A 169 -10.24 12.72 -1.05
C CYS A 169 -11.18 13.77 -1.63
N LYS A 170 -11.78 13.47 -2.78
CA LYS A 170 -12.81 14.33 -3.37
C LYS A 170 -14.01 14.51 -2.44
N LYS A 171 -14.48 13.44 -1.80
CA LYS A 171 -15.56 13.53 -0.81
C LYS A 171 -15.15 14.35 0.43
N LEU A 172 -13.90 14.27 0.88
CA LEU A 172 -13.41 15.12 1.98
C LEU A 172 -13.30 16.59 1.57
N GLU A 173 -12.94 16.88 0.32
CA GLU A 173 -12.96 18.24 -0.24
C GLU A 173 -14.39 18.77 -0.33
N ASP A 174 -15.30 18.00 -0.93
CA ASP A 174 -16.72 18.37 -1.08
C ASP A 174 -17.42 18.51 0.29
N ALA A 175 -16.98 17.75 1.31
CA ALA A 175 -17.53 17.81 2.66
C ALA A 175 -17.08 19.05 3.45
N GLU A 176 -15.96 19.69 3.10
CA GLU A 176 -15.39 20.82 3.87
C GLU A 176 -16.39 21.97 3.97
N ASP A 177 -17.01 22.34 2.85
CA ASP A 177 -18.03 23.39 2.79
C ASP A 177 -19.30 23.00 3.58
N CYS A 178 -19.74 21.75 3.44
CA CYS A 178 -20.89 21.21 4.19
C CYS A 178 -20.65 21.24 5.70
N ILE A 179 -19.43 20.93 6.14
CA ILE A 179 -19.04 20.94 7.54
C ILE A 179 -19.06 22.35 8.10
N VAL A 180 -18.44 23.31 7.39
CA VAL A 180 -18.41 24.71 7.81
C VAL A 180 -19.83 25.27 7.92
N ASP A 181 -20.67 25.03 6.92
CA ASP A 181 -22.08 25.44 6.92
C ASP A 181 -22.83 24.82 8.11
N THR A 182 -22.73 23.51 8.30
CA THR A 182 -23.43 22.80 9.38
C THR A 182 -22.99 23.26 10.77
N LEU A 183 -21.70 23.52 10.99
CA LEU A 183 -21.19 24.01 12.28
C LEU A 183 -21.57 25.46 12.53
N SER A 184 -21.47 26.33 11.53
CA SER A 184 -21.76 27.76 11.68
C SER A 184 -23.20 28.04 12.12
N ASN A 185 -24.13 27.13 11.80
CA ASN A 185 -25.54 27.22 12.18
C ASN A 185 -25.85 26.75 13.62
N HIS A 186 -24.98 25.92 14.22
CA HIS A 186 -25.29 25.23 15.50
C HIS A 186 -24.18 25.36 16.57
N CYS A 187 -23.02 25.88 16.22
CA CYS A 187 -21.83 25.96 17.06
C CYS A 187 -21.22 27.37 17.03
N SER A 188 -20.43 27.71 18.06
CA SER A 188 -19.68 28.98 18.07
C SER A 188 -18.54 28.95 17.05
N GLN A 189 -18.07 30.13 16.63
CA GLN A 189 -16.98 30.24 15.66
C GLN A 189 -15.70 29.53 16.15
N ASP A 190 -15.37 29.64 17.44
CA ASP A 190 -14.20 28.97 18.02
C ASP A 190 -14.29 27.44 17.89
N ILE A 191 -15.50 26.88 18.07
CA ILE A 191 -15.73 25.44 17.88
C ILE A 191 -15.54 25.09 16.40
N THR A 192 -16.15 25.86 15.51
CA THR A 192 -16.05 25.68 14.06
C THR A 192 -14.59 25.66 13.61
N ASP A 193 -13.78 26.63 14.07
CA ASP A 193 -12.37 26.75 13.70
C ASP A 193 -11.55 25.54 14.16
N VAL A 194 -11.80 25.01 15.36
CA VAL A 194 -11.14 23.80 15.87
C VAL A 194 -11.51 22.58 15.02
N VAL A 195 -12.81 22.38 14.75
CA VAL A 195 -13.28 21.23 13.97
C VAL A 195 -12.72 21.26 12.54
N VAL A 196 -12.76 22.42 11.89
CA VAL A 196 -12.24 22.61 10.53
C VAL A 196 -10.73 22.32 10.49
N SER A 197 -9.98 22.75 11.50
CA SER A 197 -8.54 22.48 11.58
C SER A 197 -8.24 20.97 11.74
N VAL A 198 -8.98 20.28 12.62
CA VAL A 198 -8.91 18.82 12.77
C VAL A 198 -9.19 18.11 11.45
N ILE A 199 -10.22 18.55 10.72
CA ILE A 199 -10.60 17.95 9.43
C ILE A 199 -9.55 18.23 8.37
N LYS A 200 -8.93 19.41 8.35
CA LYS A 200 -7.79 19.71 7.48
C LYS A 200 -6.59 18.80 7.77
N ILE A 201 -6.31 18.49 9.03
CA ILE A 201 -5.25 17.54 9.41
C ILE A 201 -5.59 16.13 8.89
N LEU A 202 -6.83 15.68 9.11
CA LEU A 202 -7.31 14.39 8.62
C LEU A 202 -7.26 14.31 7.10
N LYS A 203 -7.77 15.32 6.39
CA LYS A 203 -7.71 15.44 4.93
C LYS A 203 -6.27 15.42 4.45
N THR A 204 -5.39 16.24 5.04
CA THR A 204 -3.99 16.32 4.63
C THR A 204 -3.34 14.95 4.77
N ASN A 205 -3.52 14.24 5.87
CA ASN A 205 -2.93 12.93 6.06
C ASN A 205 -3.62 11.83 5.22
N ALA A 206 -4.94 11.77 5.19
CA ALA A 206 -5.67 10.81 4.37
C ALA A 206 -5.36 11.00 2.87
N CYS A 207 -5.13 12.23 2.40
CA CYS A 207 -5.01 12.56 0.98
C CYS A 207 -3.60 12.79 0.46
N SER A 208 -2.66 13.21 1.30
CA SER A 208 -1.24 13.16 0.96
C SER A 208 -0.77 11.71 0.81
N TYR A 209 -1.36 10.81 1.63
CA TYR A 209 -1.05 9.40 1.63
C TYR A 209 -2.09 8.52 0.95
N ALA A 210 -3.29 8.94 0.53
CA ALA A 210 -4.05 8.13 -0.43
C ALA A 210 -3.11 7.95 -1.62
N PRO A 211 -2.57 6.74 -1.91
CA PRO A 211 -1.61 6.56 -2.98
C PRO A 211 -2.38 7.05 -4.18
N LYS A 212 -1.98 8.24 -4.70
CA LYS A 212 -2.81 9.03 -5.62
C LYS A 212 -3.50 8.01 -6.50
N HIS A 213 -4.82 7.91 -6.57
CA HIS A 213 -5.42 6.87 -7.43
C HIS A 213 -4.90 7.00 -8.90
N ARG A 214 -4.34 8.18 -9.25
CA ARG A 214 -3.42 8.42 -10.37
C ARG A 214 -2.08 7.66 -10.33
N SER A 215 -1.36 7.62 -9.21
CA SER A 215 -0.15 6.80 -8.98
C SER A 215 -0.42 5.30 -9.19
N ARG A 216 -1.60 4.76 -8.87
CA ARG A 216 -1.91 3.33 -9.12
C ARG A 216 -2.10 3.01 -10.60
N ARG A 217 -2.75 3.89 -11.39
CA ARG A 217 -2.80 3.73 -12.85
C ARG A 217 -1.42 3.92 -13.48
N SER A 218 -0.63 4.88 -13.00
CA SER A 218 0.74 5.05 -13.48
C SER A 218 1.64 3.90 -13.04
N LEU A 219 1.45 3.35 -11.84
CA LEU A 219 2.18 2.18 -11.34
C LEU A 219 1.79 0.93 -12.12
N HIS A 220 0.51 0.68 -12.38
CA HIS A 220 0.10 -0.41 -13.27
C HIS A 220 0.70 -0.24 -14.67
N ARG A 221 0.89 1.00 -15.14
CA ARG A 221 1.63 1.28 -16.38
C ARG A 221 3.13 1.03 -16.24
N VAL A 222 3.76 1.37 -15.10
CA VAL A 222 5.17 1.08 -14.79
C VAL A 222 5.37 -0.43 -14.75
N VAL A 223 4.57 -1.14 -13.97
CA VAL A 223 4.54 -2.60 -13.85
C VAL A 223 4.41 -3.25 -15.22
N ARG A 224 3.51 -2.76 -16.08
CA ARG A 224 3.36 -3.28 -17.44
C ARG A 224 4.61 -3.07 -18.31
N GLN A 225 5.31 -1.94 -18.13
CA GLN A 225 6.58 -1.66 -18.81
C GLN A 225 7.73 -2.52 -18.26
N LEU A 226 7.83 -2.66 -16.94
CA LEU A 226 8.83 -3.49 -16.26
C LEU A 226 8.63 -4.98 -16.56
N ALA A 227 7.38 -5.43 -16.72
CA ALA A 227 7.03 -6.83 -16.99
C ALA A 227 7.11 -7.22 -18.47
N MET A 228 7.60 -6.33 -19.35
CA MET A 228 7.81 -6.62 -20.77
C MET A 228 6.57 -7.17 -21.51
N SER A 229 5.36 -6.63 -21.23
CA SER A 229 4.11 -7.26 -21.70
C SER A 229 4.07 -7.54 -23.20
N ASP A 230 4.54 -6.60 -24.01
CA ASP A 230 4.40 -6.70 -25.47
C ASP A 230 5.34 -7.77 -26.06
N LYS A 231 6.50 -8.03 -25.43
CA LYS A 231 7.40 -9.10 -25.83
C LYS A 231 6.92 -10.46 -25.33
N MET A 232 6.31 -10.49 -24.14
CA MET A 232 5.71 -11.70 -23.59
C MET A 232 4.50 -12.17 -24.41
N ASP A 233 3.68 -11.25 -24.92
CA ASP A 233 2.56 -11.58 -25.82
C ASP A 233 3.07 -12.25 -27.11
N ARG A 234 4.19 -11.78 -27.68
CA ARG A 234 4.81 -12.42 -28.85
C ARG A 234 5.37 -13.81 -28.53
N ILE A 235 5.99 -13.99 -27.36
CA ILE A 235 6.50 -15.30 -26.92
C ILE A 235 5.33 -16.26 -26.72
N GLU A 236 4.24 -15.82 -26.07
CA GLU A 236 3.01 -16.60 -25.89
C GLU A 236 2.49 -17.09 -27.24
N GLU A 237 2.42 -16.20 -28.24
CA GLU A 237 1.90 -16.53 -29.57
C GLU A 237 2.80 -17.53 -30.33
N HIS A 238 4.12 -17.39 -30.22
CA HIS A 238 5.07 -18.35 -30.81
C HIS A 238 4.97 -19.73 -30.16
N LEU A 239 4.84 -19.78 -28.82
CA LEU A 239 4.66 -21.05 -28.11
C LEU A 239 3.36 -21.73 -28.52
N LYS A 240 2.26 -20.98 -28.62
CA LYS A 240 0.97 -21.48 -29.12
C LYS A 240 1.09 -22.04 -30.52
N THR A 241 1.62 -21.24 -31.45
CA THR A 241 1.79 -21.62 -32.86
C THR A 241 2.63 -22.91 -33.00
N LYS A 242 3.73 -23.04 -32.25
CA LYS A 242 4.57 -24.25 -32.29
C LYS A 242 3.84 -25.47 -31.72
N CYS A 243 3.06 -25.30 -30.65
CA CYS A 243 2.27 -26.39 -30.08
C CYS A 243 1.13 -26.86 -30.98
N ILE A 244 0.44 -25.94 -31.66
CA ILE A 244 -0.61 -26.26 -32.64
C ILE A 244 -0.01 -27.03 -33.82
N LYS A 245 1.15 -26.59 -34.33
CA LYS A 245 1.89 -27.29 -35.40
C LYS A 245 2.32 -28.70 -35.00
N ASN A 246 2.50 -28.96 -33.70
CA ASN A 246 2.85 -30.28 -33.16
C ASN A 246 1.62 -31.13 -32.76
N GLY A 247 0.43 -30.78 -33.23
CA GLY A 247 -0.77 -31.61 -33.08
C GLY A 247 -1.59 -31.35 -31.82
N LEU A 248 -1.32 -30.28 -31.06
CA LEU A 248 -2.20 -29.86 -29.97
C LEU A 248 -3.43 -29.14 -30.55
N GLU A 249 -4.62 -29.47 -30.06
CA GLU A 249 -5.86 -28.80 -30.46
C GLU A 249 -5.85 -27.32 -30.05
N SER A 250 -5.93 -26.41 -31.03
CA SER A 250 -5.85 -24.95 -30.84
C SER A 250 -6.81 -24.44 -29.77
N LYS A 251 -8.08 -24.86 -29.88
CA LYS A 251 -9.15 -24.43 -28.99
C LYS A 251 -8.86 -24.79 -27.53
N LYS A 252 -8.35 -26.00 -27.28
CA LYS A 252 -8.00 -26.45 -25.93
C LYS A 252 -6.87 -25.61 -25.33
N LEU A 253 -5.86 -25.25 -26.11
CA LEU A 253 -4.76 -24.41 -25.62
C LEU A 253 -5.24 -22.98 -25.34
N GLU A 254 -6.03 -22.41 -26.24
CA GLU A 254 -6.61 -21.07 -26.10
C GLU A 254 -7.51 -20.97 -24.85
N ASP A 255 -8.40 -21.95 -24.64
CA ASP A 255 -9.29 -22.01 -23.48
C ASP A 255 -8.50 -22.06 -22.17
N ASN A 256 -7.42 -22.84 -22.12
CA ASN A 256 -6.57 -22.93 -20.92
C ASN A 256 -5.77 -21.67 -20.66
N VAL A 257 -5.24 -21.03 -21.71
CA VAL A 257 -4.57 -19.73 -21.57
C VAL A 257 -5.56 -18.66 -21.10
N LEU A 258 -6.79 -18.65 -21.61
CA LEU A 258 -7.84 -17.73 -21.17
C LEU A 258 -8.23 -17.99 -19.71
N LYS A 259 -8.41 -19.25 -19.30
CA LYS A 259 -8.65 -19.64 -17.90
C LYS A 259 -7.53 -19.18 -16.99
N MET A 260 -6.27 -19.40 -17.36
CA MET A 260 -5.10 -18.89 -16.62
C MET A 260 -5.15 -17.37 -16.46
N LYS A 261 -5.39 -16.62 -17.56
CA LYS A 261 -5.48 -15.15 -17.53
C LYS A 261 -6.62 -14.66 -16.63
N ASN A 262 -7.76 -15.35 -16.64
CA ASN A 262 -8.90 -15.01 -15.77
C ASN A 262 -8.60 -15.34 -14.31
N CYS A 263 -8.02 -16.50 -14.03
CA CYS A 263 -7.58 -16.90 -12.69
C CYS A 263 -6.60 -15.88 -12.09
N ILE A 264 -5.58 -15.44 -12.84
CA ILE A 264 -4.62 -14.42 -12.35
C ILE A 264 -5.33 -13.10 -12.00
N LYS A 265 -6.39 -12.72 -12.72
CA LYS A 265 -7.15 -11.48 -12.48
C LYS A 265 -8.04 -11.53 -11.23
N GLU A 266 -8.39 -12.71 -10.72
CA GLU A 266 -9.24 -12.85 -9.53
C GLU A 266 -8.62 -12.20 -8.29
N LYS A 267 -7.28 -12.18 -8.21
CA LYS A 267 -6.55 -11.52 -7.14
C LYS A 267 -5.76 -10.35 -7.71
N PRO A 268 -6.02 -9.11 -7.32
CA PRO A 268 -5.25 -7.98 -7.82
C PRO A 268 -3.87 -7.93 -7.14
N ILE A 269 -2.81 -7.71 -7.93
CA ILE A 269 -1.45 -7.50 -7.42
C ILE A 269 -1.42 -6.32 -6.44
N PHE A 270 -0.65 -6.45 -5.36
CA PHE A 270 -0.55 -5.53 -4.22
C PHE A 270 -1.76 -5.43 -3.28
N PHE A 271 -2.91 -6.03 -3.61
CA PHE A 271 -4.05 -6.14 -2.68
C PHE A 271 -4.01 -7.41 -1.83
N VAL A 272 -3.18 -8.36 -2.23
CA VAL A 272 -3.01 -9.64 -1.57
C VAL A 272 -1.55 -9.73 -1.10
N PRO A 273 -1.25 -10.27 0.09
CA PRO A 273 0.12 -10.48 0.54
C PRO A 273 0.98 -11.23 -0.49
N LYS A 274 2.25 -10.84 -0.63
CA LYS A 274 3.21 -11.37 -1.63
C LYS A 274 3.15 -12.90 -1.76
N HIS A 275 3.33 -13.62 -0.65
CA HIS A 275 3.37 -15.09 -0.65
C HIS A 275 2.04 -15.73 -1.08
N ILE A 276 0.90 -15.11 -0.76
CA ILE A 276 -0.42 -15.57 -1.17
C ILE A 276 -0.62 -15.31 -2.67
N TYR A 277 -0.17 -14.16 -3.17
CA TYR A 277 -0.28 -13.80 -4.58
C TYR A 277 0.59 -14.70 -5.47
N ILE A 278 1.84 -14.96 -5.07
CA ILE A 278 2.73 -15.88 -5.77
C ILE A 278 2.14 -17.29 -5.82
N LYS A 279 1.65 -17.81 -4.69
CA LYS A 279 0.98 -19.12 -4.62
C LYS A 279 -0.26 -19.19 -5.51
N HIS A 280 -1.01 -18.09 -5.61
CA HIS A 280 -2.17 -17.99 -6.50
C HIS A 280 -1.78 -18.11 -7.97
N ILE A 281 -0.74 -17.38 -8.41
CA ILE A 281 -0.26 -17.44 -9.80
C ILE A 281 0.32 -18.81 -10.12
N ASP A 282 1.08 -19.43 -9.20
CA ASP A 282 1.54 -20.81 -9.35
C ASP A 282 0.36 -21.77 -9.58
N GLY A 283 -0.72 -21.63 -8.79
CA GLY A 283 -1.97 -22.37 -9.00
C GLY A 283 -2.58 -22.15 -10.38
N CYS A 284 -2.67 -20.90 -10.83
CA CYS A 284 -3.28 -20.54 -12.12
C CYS A 284 -2.50 -21.01 -13.35
N THR A 285 -1.19 -21.21 -13.24
CA THR A 285 -0.28 -21.43 -14.39
C THR A 285 0.11 -22.90 -14.58
N LYS A 286 0.00 -23.74 -13.53
CA LYS A 286 0.41 -25.16 -13.54
C LYS A 286 -0.06 -25.96 -14.76
N GLU A 287 -1.35 -25.87 -15.10
CA GLU A 287 -1.92 -26.63 -16.20
C GLU A 287 -1.37 -26.17 -17.55
N VAL A 288 -1.29 -24.85 -17.78
CA VAL A 288 -0.75 -24.26 -19.01
C VAL A 288 0.72 -24.62 -19.18
N ILE A 289 1.54 -24.53 -18.13
CA ILE A 289 2.96 -24.94 -18.16
C ILE A 289 3.08 -26.41 -18.55
N LYS A 290 2.28 -27.29 -17.93
CA LYS A 290 2.29 -28.72 -18.22
C LYS A 290 1.90 -29.00 -19.68
N MET A 291 0.86 -28.34 -20.18
CA MET A 291 0.43 -28.46 -21.58
C MET A 291 1.51 -27.99 -22.56
N LEU A 292 2.06 -26.80 -22.35
CA LEU A 292 3.11 -26.24 -23.19
C LEU A 292 4.35 -27.15 -23.22
N LYS A 293 4.80 -27.66 -22.07
CA LYS A 293 5.93 -28.61 -22.02
C LYS A 293 5.65 -29.92 -22.76
N ALA A 294 4.40 -30.37 -22.81
CA ALA A 294 4.04 -31.61 -23.48
C ALA A 294 4.01 -31.48 -25.02
N CYS A 295 3.62 -30.30 -25.54
CA CYS A 295 3.51 -30.06 -26.98
C CYS A 295 4.76 -29.46 -27.61
N LEU A 296 5.63 -28.81 -26.84
CA LEU A 296 6.85 -28.20 -27.36
C LEU A 296 7.91 -29.25 -27.71
N PRO A 297 8.70 -29.03 -28.79
CA PRO A 297 9.92 -29.80 -29.06
C PRO A 297 10.88 -29.76 -27.87
N GLU A 298 11.71 -30.80 -27.71
CA GLU A 298 12.62 -30.96 -26.57
C GLU A 298 13.46 -29.70 -26.29
N LYS A 299 14.04 -29.10 -27.34
CA LYS A 299 14.84 -27.87 -27.25
C LYS A 299 14.08 -26.66 -26.70
N TYR A 300 12.74 -26.65 -26.67
CA TYR A 300 11.92 -25.53 -26.19
C TYR A 300 11.19 -25.84 -24.88
N LYS A 301 11.30 -27.05 -24.32
CA LYS A 301 10.59 -27.43 -23.09
C LYS A 301 11.01 -26.64 -21.85
N TYR A 302 12.18 -26.00 -21.88
CA TYR A 302 12.64 -25.13 -20.80
C TYR A 302 11.85 -23.81 -20.72
N LEU A 303 11.35 -23.30 -21.85
CA LEU A 303 10.77 -21.95 -21.97
C LEU A 303 9.56 -21.71 -21.06
N PRO A 304 8.54 -22.59 -21.00
CA PRO A 304 7.36 -22.34 -20.17
C PRO A 304 7.69 -22.14 -18.68
N GLN A 305 8.66 -22.92 -18.16
CA GLN A 305 9.10 -22.76 -16.77
C GLN A 305 9.91 -21.49 -16.57
N LEU A 306 10.82 -21.19 -17.51
CA LEU A 306 11.68 -20.01 -17.43
C LEU A 306 10.85 -18.72 -17.43
N ILE A 307 9.83 -18.62 -18.30
CA ILE A 307 8.92 -17.48 -18.34
C ILE A 307 8.20 -17.30 -17.00
N PHE A 308 7.73 -18.40 -16.39
CA PHE A 308 7.10 -18.34 -15.08
C PHE A 308 8.07 -17.87 -13.99
N ASN A 309 9.30 -18.38 -13.97
CA ASN A 309 10.33 -17.95 -13.03
C ASN A 309 10.67 -16.46 -13.19
N VAL A 310 10.67 -15.94 -14.42
CA VAL A 310 10.79 -14.51 -14.71
C VAL A 310 9.64 -13.73 -14.07
N PHE A 311 8.39 -14.16 -14.27
CA PHE A 311 7.23 -13.50 -13.66
C PHE A 311 7.30 -13.52 -12.13
N ASP A 312 7.61 -14.67 -11.52
CA ASP A 312 7.71 -14.81 -10.06
C ASP A 312 8.79 -13.89 -9.47
N SER A 313 9.98 -13.86 -10.10
CA SER A 313 11.07 -12.98 -9.68
C SER A 313 10.70 -11.50 -9.80
N MET A 314 10.07 -11.11 -10.92
CA MET A 314 9.61 -9.73 -11.13
C MET A 314 8.48 -9.34 -10.18
N ILE A 315 7.54 -10.24 -9.89
CA ILE A 315 6.49 -10.00 -8.90
C ILE A 315 7.10 -9.82 -7.53
N SER A 316 8.04 -10.68 -7.14
CA SER A 316 8.73 -10.55 -5.87
C SER A 316 9.41 -9.21 -5.72
N PHE A 317 10.17 -8.80 -6.74
CA PHE A 317 10.78 -7.47 -6.81
C PHE A 317 9.75 -6.35 -6.68
N MET A 318 8.64 -6.41 -7.42
CA MET A 318 7.61 -5.38 -7.38
C MET A 318 6.96 -5.24 -6.00
N TYR A 319 6.80 -6.33 -5.25
CA TYR A 319 6.30 -6.29 -3.87
C TYR A 319 7.33 -5.70 -2.91
N ASP A 320 8.60 -6.13 -3.03
CA ASP A 320 9.67 -5.73 -2.12
C ASP A 320 10.02 -4.23 -2.28
N ASP A 321 9.96 -3.73 -3.52
CA ASP A 321 10.32 -2.35 -3.87
C ASP A 321 9.11 -1.47 -4.26
N PHE A 322 7.89 -1.87 -3.89
CA PHE A 322 6.66 -1.15 -4.22
C PHE A 322 6.75 0.36 -3.93
N THR A 323 7.19 0.73 -2.72
CA THR A 323 7.30 2.13 -2.29
C THR A 323 8.30 2.89 -3.15
N LEU A 324 9.44 2.26 -3.47
CA LEU A 324 10.51 2.84 -4.27
C LEU A 324 10.03 3.08 -5.72
N ILE A 325 9.42 2.07 -6.34
CA ILE A 325 8.84 2.19 -7.69
C ILE A 325 7.78 3.30 -7.73
N SER A 326 6.96 3.40 -6.67
CA SER A 326 5.90 4.41 -6.61
C SER A 326 6.44 5.84 -6.43
N SER A 327 7.55 6.02 -5.73
CA SER A 327 8.11 7.33 -5.36
C SER A 327 9.14 7.84 -6.35
N GLU A 328 10.07 7.00 -6.81
CA GLU A 328 11.19 7.41 -7.67
C GLU A 328 10.88 7.26 -9.17
N LEU A 329 10.31 6.12 -9.56
CA LEU A 329 10.06 5.84 -10.99
C LEU A 329 8.84 6.59 -11.52
N THR A 330 7.77 6.71 -10.72
CA THR A 330 6.52 7.33 -11.18
C THR A 330 6.70 8.78 -11.66
N PRO A 331 7.45 9.66 -10.94
CA PRO A 331 7.77 11.00 -11.45
C PRO A 331 8.64 10.99 -12.71
N CYS A 332 9.49 9.97 -12.88
CA CYS A 332 10.39 9.84 -14.03
C CYS A 332 9.70 9.31 -15.30
N LEU A 333 8.58 8.59 -15.17
CA LEU A 333 7.84 7.97 -16.28
C LEU A 333 7.62 8.85 -17.53
N PRO A 334 7.27 10.14 -17.43
CA PRO A 334 7.10 10.97 -18.63
C PRO A 334 8.38 11.10 -19.44
N LYS A 335 9.55 11.16 -18.77
CA LYS A 335 10.86 11.22 -19.44
C LYS A 335 11.23 9.89 -20.07
N LEU A 336 10.98 8.78 -19.37
CA LEU A 336 11.19 7.43 -19.92
C LEU A 336 10.37 7.18 -21.19
N LYS A 337 9.21 7.83 -21.30
CA LYS A 337 8.27 7.75 -22.43
C LYS A 337 8.48 8.84 -23.49
N SER A 338 9.48 9.71 -23.32
CA SER A 338 9.79 10.67 -24.38
C SER A 338 10.20 9.90 -25.64
N GLU A 339 9.94 10.51 -26.81
CA GLU A 339 10.31 9.92 -28.09
C GLU A 339 11.82 9.67 -28.18
N GLU A 340 12.62 10.61 -27.69
CA GLU A 340 14.07 10.48 -27.56
C GLU A 340 14.45 9.26 -26.70
N SER A 341 13.94 9.17 -25.48
CA SER A 341 14.21 8.05 -24.56
C SER A 341 13.79 6.70 -25.16
N THR A 342 12.65 6.67 -25.84
CA THR A 342 12.13 5.45 -26.49
C THR A 342 13.00 5.05 -27.68
N THR A 343 13.47 6.01 -28.47
CA THR A 343 14.37 5.78 -29.61
C THR A 343 15.68 5.18 -29.14
N GLU A 344 16.30 5.76 -28.12
CA GLU A 344 17.56 5.25 -27.55
C GLU A 344 17.41 3.84 -26.97
N TYR A 345 16.32 3.58 -26.25
CA TYR A 345 16.02 2.23 -25.76
C TYR A 345 15.83 1.24 -26.90
N ASN A 346 15.14 1.63 -27.97
CA ASN A 346 14.97 0.79 -29.15
C ASN A 346 16.28 0.55 -29.90
N GLU A 347 17.16 1.55 -29.98
CA GLU A 347 18.51 1.39 -30.55
C GLU A 347 19.40 0.46 -29.72
N CYS A 348 19.34 0.57 -28.39
CA CYS A 348 19.99 -0.37 -27.49
C CYS A 348 19.47 -1.80 -27.72
N ASN A 349 18.15 -1.94 -27.83
CA ASN A 349 17.51 -3.23 -28.06
C ASN A 349 17.76 -3.83 -29.44
N ARG A 350 17.92 -3.02 -30.49
CA ARG A 350 18.17 -3.51 -31.87
C ARG A 350 19.36 -4.44 -31.94
N LYS A 351 20.42 -4.13 -31.18
CA LYS A 351 21.61 -4.98 -31.04
C LYS A 351 21.30 -6.40 -30.50
N VAL A 352 20.16 -6.59 -29.84
CA VAL A 352 19.67 -7.85 -29.27
C VAL A 352 18.53 -8.47 -30.10
N THR A 353 17.65 -7.64 -30.67
CA THR A 353 16.41 -8.07 -31.33
C THR A 353 16.54 -8.40 -32.82
N ASP A 354 17.60 -7.97 -33.50
CA ASP A 354 17.85 -8.30 -34.92
C ASP A 354 18.08 -9.81 -35.17
N ILE A 355 17.93 -10.66 -34.15
CA ILE A 355 18.02 -12.13 -34.19
C ILE A 355 16.72 -12.81 -33.71
N VAL A 356 15.58 -12.09 -33.63
CA VAL A 356 14.37 -12.58 -32.92
C VAL A 356 13.10 -12.57 -33.74
N GLU A 357 13.05 -12.00 -34.96
CA GLU A 357 11.74 -11.84 -35.61
C GLU A 357 11.03 -13.15 -35.96
N ASP A 358 11.74 -14.29 -36.12
CA ASP A 358 11.10 -15.54 -36.58
C ASP A 358 11.32 -16.81 -35.73
N GLU A 359 12.26 -16.86 -34.78
CA GLU A 359 12.57 -18.11 -34.05
C GLU A 359 12.64 -18.00 -32.52
N LEU A 360 11.96 -18.94 -31.85
CA LEU A 360 12.14 -19.20 -30.42
C LEU A 360 13.59 -19.56 -30.12
N VAL A 361 14.11 -19.04 -29.01
CA VAL A 361 15.46 -19.33 -28.55
C VAL A 361 15.57 -20.79 -28.12
N ASP A 362 16.60 -21.49 -28.58
CA ASP A 362 16.78 -22.94 -28.44
C ASP A 362 17.41 -23.38 -27.11
N THR A 363 17.92 -22.46 -26.31
CA THR A 363 18.70 -22.74 -25.08
C THR A 363 18.42 -21.71 -23.99
N LYS A 364 18.43 -22.15 -22.71
CA LYS A 364 18.22 -21.28 -21.54
C LYS A 364 19.26 -20.16 -21.54
N GLU A 365 20.52 -20.49 -21.85
CA GLU A 365 21.67 -19.60 -21.82
C GLU A 365 21.49 -18.43 -22.80
N LYS A 366 21.16 -18.72 -24.06
CA LYS A 366 20.91 -17.67 -25.06
C LYS A 366 19.68 -16.83 -24.72
N PHE A 367 18.63 -17.44 -24.14
CA PHE A 367 17.45 -16.67 -23.70
C PHE A 367 17.86 -15.69 -22.60
N CYS A 368 18.62 -16.18 -21.62
CA CYS A 368 19.08 -15.42 -20.48
C CYS A 368 20.04 -14.29 -20.84
N GLU A 369 20.99 -14.53 -21.74
CA GLU A 369 21.88 -13.50 -22.27
C GLU A 369 21.06 -12.35 -22.92
N ARG A 370 20.10 -12.70 -23.78
CA ARG A 370 19.22 -11.72 -24.44
C ARG A 370 18.33 -10.99 -23.44
N TYR A 371 17.75 -11.71 -22.49
CA TYR A 371 16.87 -11.16 -21.47
C TYR A 371 17.63 -10.19 -20.56
N ILE A 372 18.80 -10.58 -20.05
CA ILE A 372 19.63 -9.73 -19.19
C ILE A 372 20.02 -8.45 -19.93
N HIS A 373 20.55 -8.55 -21.15
CA HIS A 373 20.98 -7.38 -21.92
C HIS A 373 19.83 -6.41 -22.20
N LEU A 374 18.64 -6.91 -22.49
CA LEU A 374 17.47 -6.07 -22.69
C LEU A 374 17.13 -5.24 -21.43
N ASN A 375 17.21 -5.87 -20.28
CA ASN A 375 16.92 -5.20 -19.01
C ASN A 375 18.07 -4.26 -18.60
N GLU A 376 19.31 -4.53 -19.02
CA GLU A 376 20.43 -3.57 -18.90
C GLU A 376 20.18 -2.31 -19.74
N CYS A 377 19.63 -2.44 -20.96
CA CYS A 377 19.19 -1.30 -21.75
C CYS A 377 18.12 -0.46 -21.03
N PHE A 378 17.17 -1.11 -20.35
CA PHE A 378 16.17 -0.40 -19.55
C PHE A 378 16.81 0.34 -18.36
N ILE A 379 17.72 -0.31 -17.61
CA ILE A 379 18.45 0.37 -16.52
C ILE A 379 19.29 1.53 -17.02
N ALA A 380 19.94 1.41 -18.19
CA ALA A 380 20.67 2.52 -18.80
C ALA A 380 19.74 3.70 -19.13
N GLN A 381 18.54 3.42 -19.64
CA GLN A 381 17.51 4.43 -19.88
C GLN A 381 17.08 5.13 -18.58
N VAL A 382 16.83 4.34 -17.51
CA VAL A 382 16.49 4.86 -16.18
C VAL A 382 17.58 5.79 -15.64
N LYS A 383 18.85 5.36 -15.68
CA LYS A 383 20.01 6.16 -15.24
C LYS A 383 20.12 7.49 -15.96
N LYS A 384 19.81 7.50 -17.26
CA LYS A 384 19.92 8.70 -18.09
C LYS A 384 18.78 9.69 -17.85
N GLN A 385 17.56 9.18 -17.69
CA GLN A 385 16.35 10.00 -17.69
C GLN A 385 15.90 10.42 -16.28
N CYS A 386 16.20 9.60 -15.27
CA CYS A 386 15.79 9.85 -13.89
C CYS A 386 16.89 10.59 -13.10
N SER A 387 16.48 11.45 -12.17
CA SER A 387 17.43 12.12 -11.28
C SER A 387 18.08 11.08 -10.36
N PRO A 388 19.42 11.09 -10.20
CA PRO A 388 20.10 10.12 -9.36
C PRO A 388 19.71 10.32 -7.88
N SER A 389 19.36 9.23 -7.22
CA SER A 389 19.08 9.15 -5.78
C SER A 389 19.63 7.84 -5.21
N LYS A 390 19.76 7.76 -3.88
CA LYS A 390 20.17 6.50 -3.22
C LYS A 390 19.13 5.42 -3.45
N GLU A 391 17.86 5.82 -3.45
CA GLU A 391 16.69 5.01 -3.71
C GLU A 391 16.71 4.48 -5.14
N LEU A 392 16.98 5.33 -6.14
CA LEU A 392 17.10 4.88 -7.53
C LEU A 392 18.23 3.87 -7.72
N THR A 393 19.39 4.10 -7.07
CA THR A 393 20.52 3.17 -7.11
C THR A 393 20.14 1.81 -6.53
N LYS A 394 19.40 1.79 -5.42
CA LYS A 394 18.86 0.55 -4.82
C LYS A 394 17.92 -0.15 -5.81
N PHE A 395 16.98 0.57 -6.42
CA PHE A 395 16.06 0.02 -7.41
C PHE A 395 16.79 -0.65 -8.58
N GLU A 396 17.82 -0.01 -9.12
CA GLU A 396 18.59 -0.56 -10.23
C GLU A 396 19.23 -1.91 -9.87
N GLN A 397 19.79 -2.00 -8.66
CA GLN A 397 20.40 -3.22 -8.15
C GLN A 397 19.36 -4.31 -7.93
N ASP A 398 18.26 -3.99 -7.25
CA ASP A 398 17.20 -4.96 -6.92
C ASP A 398 16.47 -5.44 -8.18
N TYR A 399 16.25 -4.55 -9.15
CA TYR A 399 15.70 -4.91 -10.47
C TYR A 399 16.64 -5.86 -11.22
N MET A 400 17.94 -5.54 -11.31
CA MET A 400 18.88 -6.41 -12.02
C MET A 400 19.07 -7.76 -11.33
N ASN A 401 19.01 -7.80 -10.00
CA ASN A 401 19.01 -9.05 -9.25
C ASN A 401 17.77 -9.89 -9.59
N ALA A 402 16.60 -9.26 -9.67
CA ALA A 402 15.36 -9.94 -10.06
C ALA A 402 15.40 -10.46 -11.50
N VAL A 403 16.01 -9.71 -12.42
CA VAL A 403 16.22 -10.11 -13.82
C VAL A 403 17.18 -11.30 -13.93
N LYS A 404 18.26 -11.33 -13.14
CA LYS A 404 19.29 -12.39 -13.22
C LYS A 404 18.86 -13.69 -12.55
N ARG A 405 18.10 -13.61 -11.45
CA ARG A 405 17.70 -14.78 -10.64
C ARG A 405 17.08 -15.96 -11.41
N PRO A 406 16.19 -15.79 -12.41
CA PRO A 406 15.64 -16.90 -13.19
C PRO A 406 16.68 -17.62 -14.08
N CYS A 407 17.80 -16.96 -14.33
CA CYS A 407 18.86 -17.41 -15.22
C CYS A 407 20.00 -18.14 -14.51
N GLU A 408 20.20 -17.84 -13.23
CA GLU A 408 20.92 -18.68 -12.27
C GLU A 408 20.20 -20.03 -12.07
#